data_AF-A0A7S1YG87-F1
#
_entry.id   AF-A0A7S1YG87-F1
#
_cell.length_a   1.000
_cell.length_b   1.000
_cell.length_c   1.000
_cell.angle_alpha   90.00
_cell.angle_beta   90.00
_cell.angle_gamma   90.00
#
_symmetry.space_group_name_H-M   'P 1'
#
loop_
_entity.id
_entity.type
_entity.pdbx_description
1 polymer ?
#
loop_
_entity_poly.entity_id
_entity_poly.type
_entity_poly.pdbx_seq_one_letter_code
_entity_poly.pdbx_strand_id
1 'polypeptide(L)'
;MPIDSWPPKRFSQAAKHYREDCEKIRNALNAGTVIPPSDANLRLRSEEQLGLGVECAIRYHLRRLFNPLYFQPTTCEDLDDAGLERCNTNISRVSELLVFELPPWYLGMMKGPGKESAVLDGSISCVFSLAVQSIVNYVGAASFFAGDFIVETPDVFCSSQASKRGLGSRKRPIPRISEEDLRAVTDDIDVAQTFLAAAKACRFLITLLEWPGVMDEIRILGGWEIIEEHAQTMSRLHLDRFVPESAHFVVLRSVDAFLSRIRSLWNDMQPKVATCTDALDTLYRQFECETKNKRRLRKYPEIHTIRGLLLDGLRRHMFPAITEPSLEIESASSDDIDGPPSVDEMSESTATSEDTSESYSE
;
A
#
# COMPACT_ATOMS: atom_id res chain seq x y z
N MET A 1 19.27 -21.01 -6.35
CA MET A 1 20.17 -20.42 -7.37
C MET A 1 21.04 -19.39 -6.64
N PRO A 2 22.36 -19.41 -6.81
CA PRO A 2 23.20 -18.35 -6.24
C PRO A 2 22.76 -17.03 -6.87
N ILE A 3 22.57 -16.01 -6.04
CA ILE A 3 22.32 -14.65 -6.51
C ILE A 3 23.62 -14.23 -7.19
N ASP A 4 23.64 -14.27 -8.52
CA ASP A 4 24.76 -13.73 -9.30
C ASP A 4 24.96 -12.28 -8.86
N SER A 5 26.06 -12.06 -8.14
CA SER A 5 26.44 -10.77 -7.59
C SER A 5 26.42 -9.74 -8.72
N TRP A 6 25.58 -8.71 -8.59
CA TRP A 6 25.48 -7.66 -9.58
C TRP A 6 26.87 -7.03 -9.79
N PRO A 7 27.39 -6.91 -11.03
CA PRO A 7 28.77 -6.49 -11.25
C PRO A 7 29.00 -5.07 -10.71
N PRO A 8 29.97 -4.85 -9.79
CA PRO A 8 30.28 -3.53 -9.23
C PRO A 8 30.52 -2.45 -10.28
N LYS A 9 31.07 -2.84 -11.43
CA LYS A 9 31.32 -1.95 -12.58
C LYS A 9 30.05 -1.26 -13.11
N ARG A 10 28.88 -1.91 -13.04
CA ARG A 10 27.61 -1.30 -13.47
C ARG A 10 27.20 -0.17 -12.53
N PHE A 11 27.37 -0.34 -11.22
CA PHE A 11 27.12 0.70 -10.24
C PHE A 11 28.10 1.86 -10.39
N SER A 12 29.39 1.59 -10.62
CA SER A 12 30.39 2.64 -10.85
C SER A 12 30.07 3.49 -12.09
N GLN A 13 29.62 2.86 -13.17
CA GLN A 13 29.26 3.57 -14.40
C GLN A 13 27.95 4.37 -14.27
N ALA A 14 26.94 3.80 -13.62
CA ALA A 14 25.70 4.51 -13.29
C ALA A 14 25.99 5.71 -12.37
N ALA A 15 26.76 5.52 -11.29
CA ALA A 15 27.14 6.58 -10.37
C ALA A 15 27.94 7.71 -11.07
N LYS A 16 28.80 7.36 -12.03
CA LYS A 16 29.51 8.34 -12.86
C LYS A 16 28.53 9.15 -13.72
N HIS A 17 27.62 8.50 -14.44
CA HIS A 17 26.61 9.20 -15.25
C HIS A 17 25.71 10.10 -14.40
N TYR A 18 25.24 9.61 -13.25
CA TYR A 18 24.46 10.42 -12.30
C TYR A 18 25.25 11.63 -11.81
N ARG A 19 26.54 11.46 -11.47
CA ARG A 19 27.40 12.58 -11.06
C ARG A 19 27.56 13.61 -12.16
N GLU A 20 27.81 13.17 -13.39
CA GLU A 20 27.95 14.07 -14.56
C GLU A 20 26.66 14.85 -14.83
N ASP A 21 25.50 14.20 -14.73
CA ASP A 21 24.21 14.86 -14.91
C ASP A 21 23.94 15.84 -13.77
N CYS A 22 24.15 15.45 -12.51
CA CYS A 22 24.09 16.35 -11.35
C CYS A 22 25.03 17.57 -11.49
N GLU A 23 26.25 17.37 -12.00
CA GLU A 23 27.21 18.47 -12.23
C GLU A 23 26.73 19.41 -13.33
N LYS A 24 26.20 18.90 -14.45
CA LYS A 24 25.60 19.73 -15.52
C LYS A 24 24.46 20.58 -14.97
N ILE A 25 23.57 19.97 -14.17
CA ILE A 25 22.43 20.64 -13.55
C ILE A 25 22.90 21.73 -12.60
N ARG A 26 23.80 21.39 -11.68
CA ARG A 26 24.37 22.33 -10.71
C ARG A 26 25.04 23.50 -11.41
N ASN A 27 25.81 23.24 -12.47
CA ASN A 27 26.49 24.28 -13.24
C ASN A 27 25.47 25.17 -13.98
N ALA A 28 24.42 24.59 -14.56
CA ALA A 28 23.34 25.36 -15.21
C ALA A 28 22.57 26.24 -14.23
N LEU A 29 22.27 25.73 -13.02
CA LEU A 29 21.62 26.51 -11.95
C LEU A 29 22.52 27.63 -11.42
N ASN A 30 23.81 27.35 -11.19
CA ASN A 30 24.75 28.32 -10.62
C ASN A 30 25.17 29.42 -11.61
N ALA A 31 25.21 29.13 -12.91
CA ALA A 31 25.62 30.09 -13.92
C ALA A 31 24.56 31.18 -14.19
N GLY A 32 23.35 31.05 -13.65
CA GLY A 32 22.23 31.98 -13.92
C GLY A 32 21.83 32.03 -15.40
N THR A 33 22.45 31.21 -16.25
CA THR A 33 22.14 31.08 -17.66
C THR A 33 20.78 30.45 -17.79
N VAL A 34 19.84 31.19 -18.39
CA VAL A 34 18.60 30.64 -18.92
C VAL A 34 18.99 29.47 -19.80
N ILE A 35 18.64 28.25 -19.37
CA ILE A 35 18.86 27.04 -20.15
C ILE A 35 18.22 27.29 -21.52
N PRO A 36 18.99 27.25 -22.62
CA PRO A 36 18.46 27.57 -23.94
C PRO A 36 17.27 26.65 -24.23
N PRO A 37 16.23 27.09 -24.96
CA PRO A 37 15.03 26.30 -25.21
C PRO A 37 15.32 24.91 -25.83
N SER A 38 16.45 24.78 -26.54
CA SER A 38 16.95 23.49 -27.07
C SER A 38 17.26 22.45 -25.99
N ASP A 39 17.57 22.89 -24.78
CA ASP A 39 17.97 22.06 -23.63
C ASP A 39 16.87 21.99 -22.55
N ALA A 40 15.66 22.49 -22.83
CA ALA A 40 14.51 22.38 -21.93
C ALA A 40 14.23 20.92 -21.54
N ASN A 41 14.48 19.98 -22.45
CA ASN A 41 14.38 18.55 -22.19
C ASN A 41 15.44 18.04 -21.20
N LEU A 42 16.65 18.62 -21.21
CA LEU A 42 17.70 18.27 -20.26
C LEU A 42 17.30 18.73 -18.86
N ARG A 43 16.79 19.96 -18.73
CA ARG A 43 16.28 20.49 -17.46
C ARG A 43 15.13 19.66 -16.90
N LEU A 44 14.14 19.33 -17.73
CA LEU A 44 12.99 18.53 -17.31
C LEU A 44 13.43 17.15 -16.78
N ARG A 45 14.28 16.44 -17.53
CA ARG A 45 14.83 15.14 -17.11
C ARG A 45 15.63 15.23 -15.82
N SER A 46 16.33 16.33 -15.65
CA SER A 46 17.15 16.59 -14.47
C SER A 46 16.30 16.80 -13.21
N GLU A 47 15.24 17.60 -13.33
CA GLU A 47 14.28 17.85 -12.24
C GLU A 47 13.51 16.56 -11.90
N GLU A 48 13.13 15.77 -12.91
CA GLU A 48 12.53 14.44 -12.74
C GLU A 48 13.48 13.47 -12.02
N GLN A 49 14.74 13.34 -12.47
CA GLN A 49 15.74 12.48 -11.83
C GLN A 49 16.05 12.90 -10.40
N LEU A 50 16.15 14.21 -10.13
CA LEU A 50 16.32 14.72 -8.78
C LEU A 50 15.11 14.38 -7.91
N GLY A 51 13.89 14.56 -8.44
CA GLY A 51 12.65 14.15 -7.78
C GLY A 51 12.63 12.67 -7.41
N LEU A 52 12.99 11.80 -8.35
CA LEU A 52 13.10 10.35 -8.14
C LEU A 52 14.18 10.02 -7.10
N GLY A 53 15.32 10.72 -7.12
CA GLY A 53 16.38 10.55 -6.12
C GLY A 53 15.93 10.91 -4.71
N VAL A 54 15.25 12.05 -4.55
CA VAL A 54 14.70 12.50 -3.26
C VAL A 54 13.61 11.54 -2.78
N GLU A 55 12.73 11.09 -3.67
CA GLU A 55 11.72 10.07 -3.37
C GLU A 55 12.36 8.78 -2.86
N CYS A 56 13.36 8.24 -3.58
CA CYS A 56 14.07 7.04 -3.19
C CYS A 56 14.72 7.19 -1.80
N ALA A 57 15.28 8.37 -1.50
CA ALA A 57 15.81 8.66 -0.17
C ALA A 57 14.73 8.60 0.91
N ILE A 58 13.57 9.23 0.68
CA ILE A 58 12.43 9.17 1.61
C ILE A 58 11.97 7.72 1.83
N ARG A 59 11.78 6.95 0.76
CA ARG A 59 11.38 5.53 0.85
C ARG A 59 12.43 4.69 1.58
N TYR A 60 13.71 4.94 1.35
CA TYR A 60 14.80 4.28 2.05
C TYR A 60 14.74 4.54 3.56
N HIS A 61 14.57 5.79 3.96
CA HIS A 61 14.47 6.15 5.38
C HIS A 61 13.17 5.63 6.02
N LEU A 62 12.04 5.64 5.32
CA LEU A 62 10.81 4.99 5.79
C LEU A 62 11.01 3.49 6.02
N ARG A 63 11.68 2.79 5.09
CA ARG A 63 12.03 1.37 5.27
C ARG A 63 12.92 1.17 6.48
N ARG A 64 13.93 2.02 6.69
CA ARG A 64 14.78 1.95 7.88
C ARG A 64 14.01 2.10 9.19
N LEU A 65 12.99 2.97 9.22
CA LEU A 65 12.20 3.20 10.44
C LEU A 65 11.21 2.07 10.72
N PHE A 66 10.64 1.47 9.69
CA PHE A 66 9.48 0.59 9.83
C PHE A 66 9.73 -0.89 9.54
N ASN A 67 10.81 -1.22 8.81
CA ASN A 67 11.06 -2.58 8.35
C ASN A 67 12.44 -3.04 8.80
N PRO A 68 12.58 -4.33 9.15
CA PRO A 68 13.89 -4.88 9.44
C PRO A 68 14.67 -4.92 8.14
N LEU A 69 15.69 -4.06 8.03
CA LEU A 69 16.68 -4.20 6.98
C LEU A 69 17.70 -5.23 7.44
N TYR A 70 17.41 -6.50 7.17
CA TYR A 70 18.41 -7.55 7.33
C TYR A 70 19.52 -7.27 6.31
N PHE A 71 20.54 -6.52 6.73
CA PHE A 71 21.79 -6.50 6.02
C PHE A 71 22.40 -7.87 6.22
N GLN A 72 22.25 -8.76 5.25
CA GLN A 72 23.10 -9.95 5.18
C GLN A 72 24.39 -9.51 4.50
N PRO A 73 25.49 -9.26 5.25
CA PRO A 73 26.78 -9.08 4.62
C PRO A 73 27.06 -10.34 3.80
N THR A 74 27.25 -10.17 2.48
CA THR A 74 27.42 -11.28 1.53
C THR A 74 28.73 -12.04 1.77
N THR A 75 29.63 -11.46 2.55
CA THR A 75 30.86 -12.06 3.06
C THR A 75 31.02 -11.66 4.52
N CYS A 76 30.60 -12.54 5.42
CA CYS A 76 30.64 -12.34 6.88
C CYS A 76 32.07 -12.40 7.47
N GLU A 77 33.10 -12.49 6.64
CA GLU A 77 34.49 -12.75 7.08
C GLU A 77 35.19 -11.49 7.63
N ASP A 78 34.65 -10.28 7.41
CA ASP A 78 35.33 -9.01 7.73
C ASP A 78 34.65 -8.14 8.81
N LEU A 79 33.50 -8.55 9.39
CA LEU A 79 32.88 -7.80 10.48
C LEU A 79 33.26 -8.44 11.82
N ASP A 80 33.94 -7.69 12.67
CA ASP A 80 34.13 -8.06 14.07
C ASP A 80 32.79 -8.07 14.83
N ASP A 81 32.76 -8.73 15.99
CA ASP A 81 31.55 -8.81 16.84
C ASP A 81 30.96 -7.41 17.14
N ALA A 82 31.82 -6.40 17.25
CA ALA A 82 31.43 -5.00 17.47
C ALA A 82 30.77 -4.34 16.24
N GLY A 83 31.16 -4.74 15.03
CA GLY A 83 30.52 -4.35 13.78
C GLY A 83 29.16 -5.01 13.61
N LEU A 84 29.04 -6.28 13.98
CA LEU A 84 27.77 -7.02 13.96
C LEU A 84 26.77 -6.44 14.98
N GLU A 85 27.23 -6.12 16.18
CA GLU A 85 26.41 -5.49 17.22
C GLU A 85 25.90 -4.11 16.78
N ARG A 86 26.76 -3.28 16.15
CA ARG A 86 26.37 -1.98 15.56
C ARG A 86 25.38 -2.11 14.40
N CYS A 87 25.49 -3.16 13.59
CA CYS A 87 24.53 -3.44 12.53
C CYS A 87 23.16 -3.80 13.13
N ASN A 88 23.14 -4.64 14.17
CA ASN A 88 21.91 -5.09 14.83
C ASN A 88 21.20 -3.96 15.59
N THR A 89 21.93 -3.01 16.19
CA THR A 89 21.32 -1.85 16.88
C THR A 89 20.60 -0.87 15.95
N ASN A 90 20.78 -1.00 14.63
CA ASN A 90 20.20 -0.10 13.62
C ASN A 90 19.04 -0.74 12.83
N ILE A 91 18.59 -1.94 13.24
CA ILE A 91 17.47 -2.63 12.60
C ILE A 91 16.18 -2.22 13.29
N SER A 92 15.19 -1.77 12.52
CA SER A 92 13.87 -1.46 13.08
C SER A 92 13.22 -2.70 13.65
N ARG A 93 12.80 -2.58 14.90
CA ARG A 93 12.00 -3.59 15.60
C ARG A 93 10.51 -3.33 15.50
N VAL A 94 10.06 -2.34 14.72
CA VAL A 94 8.63 -2.02 14.60
C VAL A 94 7.82 -3.23 14.11
N SER A 95 8.36 -4.05 13.21
CA SER A 95 7.70 -5.29 12.78
C SER A 95 7.63 -6.39 13.85
N GLU A 96 8.42 -6.29 14.91
CA GLU A 96 8.31 -7.19 16.08
C GLU A 96 7.23 -6.71 17.06
N LEU A 97 6.86 -5.43 17.02
CA LEU A 97 5.89 -4.84 17.94
C LEU A 97 4.45 -5.07 17.51
N LEU A 98 4.22 -5.35 16.23
CA LEU A 98 2.89 -5.47 15.65
C LEU A 98 2.84 -6.44 14.48
N VAL A 99 1.66 -6.98 14.22
CA VAL A 99 1.35 -7.83 13.08
C VAL A 99 0.28 -7.17 12.22
N PHE A 100 0.42 -7.30 10.91
CA PHE A 100 -0.59 -6.90 9.94
C PHE A 100 -1.55 -8.05 9.66
N GLU A 101 -2.79 -7.89 10.10
CA GLU A 101 -3.86 -8.84 9.82
C GLU A 101 -4.68 -8.38 8.61
N LEU A 102 -4.79 -9.28 7.63
CA LEU A 102 -5.66 -9.09 6.49
C LEU A 102 -6.94 -9.92 6.66
N PRO A 103 -8.12 -9.36 6.32
CA PRO A 103 -9.36 -10.11 6.32
C PRO A 103 -9.26 -11.39 5.47
N PRO A 104 -9.80 -12.55 5.92
CA PRO A 104 -9.66 -13.82 5.19
C PRO A 104 -10.16 -13.78 3.74
N TRP A 105 -11.22 -13.01 3.48
CA TRP A 105 -11.77 -12.86 2.13
C TRP A 105 -10.82 -12.14 1.17
N TYR A 106 -9.92 -11.29 1.67
CA TYR A 106 -8.97 -10.56 0.85
C TYR A 106 -7.88 -11.47 0.27
N LEU A 107 -7.39 -12.41 1.08
CA LEU A 107 -6.46 -13.43 0.62
C LEU A 107 -7.05 -14.24 -0.55
N GLY A 108 -8.37 -14.50 -0.53
CA GLY A 108 -9.08 -15.13 -1.64
C GLY A 108 -9.13 -14.27 -2.91
N MET A 109 -9.25 -12.94 -2.78
CA MET A 109 -9.35 -12.02 -3.92
C MET A 109 -8.01 -11.73 -4.61
N MET A 110 -6.89 -11.91 -3.89
CA MET A 110 -5.54 -11.66 -4.38
C MET A 110 -4.88 -12.87 -5.03
N LYS A 111 -5.52 -14.05 -5.01
CA LYS A 111 -5.09 -15.23 -5.79
C LYS A 111 -5.28 -14.98 -7.29
N GLY A 112 -4.32 -14.31 -7.93
CA GLY A 112 -4.25 -14.13 -9.37
C GLY A 112 -2.85 -13.67 -9.80
N PRO A 113 -2.36 -14.10 -10.97
CA PRO A 113 -1.04 -13.72 -11.46
C PRO A 113 -0.93 -12.19 -11.62
N GLY A 114 0.16 -11.60 -11.15
CA GLY A 114 0.46 -10.17 -11.28
C GLY A 114 -0.17 -9.24 -10.24
N LYS A 115 -0.63 -9.78 -9.10
CA LYS A 115 -1.23 -8.99 -8.01
C LYS A 115 -0.33 -8.93 -6.77
N GLU A 116 0.91 -8.50 -6.96
CA GLU A 116 1.79 -8.10 -5.85
C GLU A 116 1.27 -6.77 -5.31
N SER A 117 0.81 -6.78 -4.06
CA SER A 117 0.40 -5.57 -3.36
C SER A 117 1.40 -5.33 -2.25
N ALA A 118 1.80 -4.08 -2.04
CA ALA A 118 2.60 -3.64 -0.89
C ALA A 118 2.09 -4.19 0.46
N VAL A 119 0.78 -4.44 0.54
CA VAL A 119 0.09 -5.02 1.69
C VAL A 119 0.40 -6.51 1.88
N LEU A 120 0.59 -7.27 0.79
CA LEU A 120 0.93 -8.69 0.84
C LEU A 120 2.40 -8.92 1.22
N ASP A 121 3.28 -7.99 0.84
CA ASP A 121 4.70 -8.06 1.18
C ASP A 121 4.96 -7.79 2.68
N GLY A 122 3.93 -7.46 3.46
CA GLY A 122 4.05 -7.11 4.88
C GLY A 122 4.85 -5.84 5.13
N SER A 123 5.19 -5.08 4.09
CA SER A 123 6.08 -3.93 4.20
C SER A 123 5.35 -2.73 4.80
N ILE A 124 5.51 -2.55 6.12
CA ILE A 124 4.97 -1.41 6.88
C ILE A 124 5.26 -0.06 6.18
N SER A 125 6.49 0.18 5.72
CA SER A 125 6.83 1.42 4.99
C SER A 125 6.06 1.60 3.68
N CYS A 126 5.80 0.53 2.93
CA CYS A 126 5.04 0.61 1.69
C CYS A 126 3.56 0.87 1.97
N VAL A 127 2.98 0.23 3.00
CA VAL A 127 1.59 0.49 3.44
C VAL A 127 1.45 1.91 3.98
N PHE A 128 2.43 2.41 4.73
CA PHE A 128 2.51 3.80 5.18
C PHE A 128 2.48 4.76 3.98
N SER A 129 3.33 4.54 2.99
CA SER A 129 3.36 5.36 1.77
C SER A 129 2.01 5.35 1.03
N LEU A 130 1.36 4.18 0.92
CA LEU A 130 0.05 4.05 0.29
C LEU A 130 -1.04 4.81 1.06
N ALA A 131 -0.95 4.80 2.40
CA ALA A 131 -1.87 5.53 3.27
C ALA A 131 -1.71 7.04 3.06
N VAL A 132 -0.48 7.55 3.08
CA VAL A 132 -0.20 8.97 2.81
C VAL A 132 -0.70 9.37 1.42
N GLN A 133 -0.47 8.54 0.40
CA GLN A 133 -0.96 8.78 -0.95
C GLN A 133 -2.50 8.84 -1.00
N SER A 134 -3.19 7.93 -0.31
CA SER A 134 -4.66 7.91 -0.27
C SER A 134 -5.24 9.18 0.36
N ILE A 135 -4.62 9.68 1.43
CA ILE A 135 -5.01 10.94 2.08
C ILE A 135 -4.80 12.12 1.12
N VAL A 136 -3.64 12.18 0.46
CA VAL A 136 -3.31 13.26 -0.47
C VAL A 136 -4.18 13.24 -1.72
N ASN A 137 -4.55 12.07 -2.23
CA ASN A 137 -5.48 11.95 -3.36
C ASN A 137 -6.87 12.51 -3.03
N TYR A 138 -7.33 12.36 -1.78
CA TYR A 138 -8.61 12.93 -1.34
C TYR A 138 -8.52 14.44 -1.08
N VAL A 139 -7.50 14.88 -0.34
CA VAL A 139 -7.40 16.26 0.14
C VAL A 139 -6.76 17.22 -0.87
N GLY A 140 -5.84 16.70 -1.67
CA GLY A 140 -4.90 17.49 -2.46
C GLY A 140 -3.69 17.96 -1.65
N ALA A 141 -2.49 17.83 -2.21
CA ALA A 141 -1.24 18.21 -1.53
C ALA A 141 -1.20 19.70 -1.14
N ALA A 142 -1.74 20.59 -1.99
CA ALA A 142 -1.78 22.02 -1.72
C ALA A 142 -2.69 22.36 -0.53
N SER A 143 -3.89 21.77 -0.48
CA SER A 143 -4.84 21.94 0.62
C SER A 143 -4.28 21.46 1.95
N PHE A 144 -3.46 20.40 1.90
CA PHE A 144 -2.75 19.88 3.07
C PHE A 144 -1.77 20.86 3.72
N PHE A 145 -1.47 22.00 3.09
CA PHE A 145 -0.63 23.05 3.65
C PHE A 145 -1.33 24.39 3.84
N ALA A 146 -2.60 24.50 3.45
CA ALA A 146 -3.38 25.70 3.73
C ALA A 146 -3.41 25.96 5.24
N GLY A 147 -3.32 27.24 5.63
CA GLY A 147 -3.37 27.68 7.02
C GLY A 147 -4.71 27.31 7.67
N ASP A 148 -5.79 27.50 6.92
CA ASP A 148 -7.14 27.04 7.26
C ASP A 148 -7.35 25.66 6.63
N PHE A 149 -6.86 24.61 7.29
CA PHE A 149 -7.07 23.24 6.85
C PHE A 149 -8.54 22.85 7.05
N ILE A 150 -9.38 23.21 6.07
CA ILE A 150 -10.79 22.84 6.02
C ILE A 150 -10.95 21.89 4.84
N VAL A 151 -11.10 20.61 5.15
CA VAL A 151 -11.44 19.61 4.13
C VAL A 151 -12.95 19.43 4.16
N GLU A 152 -13.62 19.93 3.13
CA GLU A 152 -15.05 19.69 2.97
C GLU A 152 -15.28 18.18 2.82
N THR A 153 -15.95 17.60 3.80
CA THR A 153 -16.34 16.20 3.77
C THR A 153 -17.80 16.12 3.31
N PRO A 154 -18.13 15.35 2.26
CA PRO A 154 -19.51 15.26 1.79
C PRO A 154 -20.46 14.79 2.90
N ASP A 155 -21.59 15.49 3.08
CA ASP A 155 -22.64 15.05 4.01
C ASP A 155 -23.53 13.97 3.38
N VAL A 156 -23.55 13.87 2.05
CA VAL A 156 -24.35 12.92 1.29
C VAL A 156 -23.50 12.33 0.18
N PHE A 157 -23.49 10.99 0.09
CA PHE A 157 -22.78 10.24 -0.95
C PHE A 157 -23.75 9.65 -1.97
N CYS A 158 -23.26 9.35 -3.18
CA CYS A 158 -24.06 8.74 -4.25
C CYS A 158 -25.38 9.50 -4.53
N SER A 159 -25.31 10.83 -4.51
CA SER A 159 -26.49 11.69 -4.43
C SER A 159 -27.07 12.05 -5.79
N SER A 160 -26.37 11.72 -6.89
CA SER A 160 -26.84 12.01 -8.24
C SER A 160 -28.19 11.35 -8.51
N GLN A 161 -28.96 11.95 -9.42
CA GLN A 161 -30.25 11.38 -9.82
C GLN A 161 -30.08 9.97 -10.42
N ALA A 162 -28.98 9.75 -11.15
CA ALA A 162 -28.65 8.47 -11.75
C ALA A 162 -28.42 7.38 -10.69
N SER A 163 -27.59 7.68 -9.67
CA SER A 163 -27.33 6.79 -8.54
C SER A 163 -28.61 6.44 -7.79
N LYS A 164 -29.41 7.45 -7.41
CA LYS A 164 -30.69 7.25 -6.70
C LYS A 164 -31.70 6.43 -7.50
N ARG A 165 -31.71 6.56 -8.83
CA ARG A 165 -32.66 5.86 -9.71
C ARG A 165 -32.30 4.38 -9.90
N GLY A 166 -31.00 4.05 -9.92
CA GLY A 166 -30.52 2.70 -10.22
C GLY A 166 -31.05 2.19 -11.57
N LEU A 167 -31.43 0.92 -11.63
CA LEU A 167 -32.11 0.31 -12.80
C LEU A 167 -33.61 0.64 -12.90
N GLY A 168 -34.11 1.58 -12.09
CA GLY A 168 -35.53 1.86 -11.93
C GLY A 168 -36.25 0.83 -11.06
N SER A 169 -37.54 1.06 -10.82
CA SER A 169 -38.36 0.10 -10.06
C SER A 169 -38.75 -1.09 -10.94
N ARG A 170 -39.05 -2.25 -10.34
CA ARG A 170 -39.59 -3.41 -11.09
C ARG A 170 -40.83 -3.06 -11.93
N LYS A 171 -41.63 -2.09 -11.47
CA LYS A 171 -42.84 -1.60 -12.17
C LYS A 171 -42.54 -0.61 -13.30
N ARG A 172 -41.38 0.06 -13.26
CA ARG A 172 -40.93 1.06 -14.23
C ARG A 172 -39.41 0.92 -14.43
N PRO A 173 -38.94 -0.15 -15.09
CA PRO A 173 -37.52 -0.32 -15.36
C PRO A 173 -37.07 0.69 -16.40
N ILE A 174 -35.87 1.24 -16.23
CA ILE A 174 -35.28 2.06 -17.31
C ILE A 174 -34.92 1.15 -18.49
N PRO A 175 -35.19 1.56 -19.74
CA PRO A 175 -34.89 0.73 -20.89
C PRO A 175 -33.38 0.48 -21.03
N ARG A 176 -32.56 1.52 -20.76
CA ARG A 176 -31.10 1.49 -20.77
C ARG A 176 -30.55 2.61 -19.88
N ILE A 177 -29.33 2.45 -19.35
CA ILE A 177 -28.58 3.52 -18.68
C ILE A 177 -27.95 4.40 -19.77
N SER A 178 -28.13 5.72 -19.69
CA SER A 178 -27.45 6.64 -20.62
C SER A 178 -25.96 6.77 -20.29
N GLU A 179 -25.14 7.21 -21.24
CA GLU A 179 -23.71 7.42 -20.98
C GLU A 179 -23.47 8.49 -19.90
N GLU A 180 -24.29 9.55 -19.91
CA GLU A 180 -24.25 10.61 -18.91
C GLU A 180 -24.63 10.10 -17.52
N ASP A 181 -25.69 9.28 -17.41
CA ASP A 181 -26.07 8.64 -16.15
C ASP A 181 -24.98 7.69 -15.65
N LEU A 182 -24.37 6.93 -16.56
CA LEU A 182 -23.27 6.03 -16.19
C LEU A 182 -22.09 6.83 -15.63
N ARG A 183 -21.69 7.92 -16.30
CA ARG A 183 -20.62 8.81 -15.84
C ARG A 183 -20.92 9.38 -14.46
N ALA A 184 -22.14 9.89 -14.25
CA ALA A 184 -22.55 10.41 -12.95
C ALA A 184 -22.47 9.35 -11.84
N VAL A 185 -22.86 8.11 -12.14
CA VAL A 185 -22.74 6.99 -11.19
C VAL A 185 -21.28 6.62 -10.93
N THR A 186 -20.42 6.60 -11.95
CA THR A 186 -19.00 6.30 -11.76
C THR A 186 -18.30 7.38 -10.95
N ASP A 187 -18.63 8.65 -11.16
CA ASP A 187 -18.08 9.77 -10.40
C ASP A 187 -18.53 9.70 -8.93
N ASP A 188 -19.81 9.38 -8.68
CA ASP A 188 -20.34 9.15 -7.32
C ASP A 188 -19.59 8.01 -6.59
N ILE A 189 -19.29 6.91 -7.30
CA ILE A 189 -18.53 5.78 -6.75
C ILE A 189 -17.10 6.22 -6.42
N ASP A 190 -16.43 6.91 -7.34
CA ASP A 190 -15.03 7.32 -7.20
C ASP A 190 -14.84 8.28 -6.02
N VAL A 191 -15.73 9.27 -5.88
CA VAL A 191 -15.74 10.21 -4.74
C VAL A 191 -15.92 9.47 -3.42
N ALA A 192 -16.92 8.57 -3.34
CA ALA A 192 -17.19 7.81 -2.12
C ALA A 192 -16.05 6.85 -1.75
N GLN A 193 -15.44 6.19 -2.74
CA GLN A 193 -14.31 5.29 -2.53
C GLN A 193 -13.05 6.03 -2.11
N THR A 194 -12.74 7.16 -2.75
CA THR A 194 -11.60 8.02 -2.40
C THR A 194 -11.76 8.58 -0.98
N PHE A 195 -12.97 8.99 -0.60
CA PHE A 195 -13.29 9.37 0.78
C PHE A 195 -13.02 8.22 1.77
N LEU A 196 -13.57 7.03 1.53
CA LEU A 196 -13.37 5.88 2.42
C LEU A 196 -11.91 5.45 2.51
N ALA A 197 -11.16 5.57 1.41
CA ALA A 197 -9.73 5.31 1.35
C ALA A 197 -8.96 6.20 2.29
N ALA A 198 -9.16 7.51 2.18
CA ALA A 198 -8.50 8.50 3.02
C ALA A 198 -8.91 8.34 4.49
N ALA A 199 -10.20 8.09 4.79
CA ALA A 199 -10.65 7.84 6.15
C ALA A 199 -9.95 6.62 6.78
N LYS A 200 -9.89 5.49 6.06
CA LYS A 200 -9.20 4.28 6.53
C LYS A 200 -7.68 4.49 6.65
N ALA A 201 -7.08 5.24 5.72
CA ALA A 201 -5.67 5.59 5.75
C ALA A 201 -5.33 6.44 6.98
N CYS A 202 -6.13 7.46 7.30
CA CYS A 202 -5.95 8.26 8.51
C CYS A 202 -6.02 7.38 9.76
N ARG A 203 -7.07 6.54 9.87
CA ARG A 203 -7.21 5.61 11.00
C ARG A 203 -6.01 4.68 11.12
N PHE A 204 -5.55 4.10 10.01
CA PHE A 204 -4.40 3.22 9.98
C PHE A 204 -3.13 3.92 10.47
N LEU A 205 -2.80 5.11 9.94
CA LEU A 205 -1.60 5.85 10.33
C LEU A 205 -1.64 6.28 11.80
N ILE A 206 -2.80 6.74 12.29
CA ILE A 206 -2.99 7.07 13.71
C ILE A 206 -2.76 5.83 14.57
N THR A 207 -3.39 4.70 14.22
CA THR A 207 -3.25 3.44 14.96
C THR A 207 -1.81 2.94 14.97
N LEU A 208 -1.12 3.00 13.82
CA LEU A 208 0.27 2.57 13.69
C LEU A 208 1.22 3.39 14.57
N LEU A 209 1.08 4.71 14.53
CA LEU A 209 1.98 5.61 15.24
C LEU A 209 1.63 5.76 16.72
N GLU A 210 0.40 5.44 17.12
CA GLU A 210 0.00 5.38 18.53
C GLU A 210 0.15 3.96 19.10
N TRP A 211 0.59 2.99 18.29
CA TRP A 211 0.84 1.63 18.75
C TRP A 211 1.96 1.61 19.80
N PRO A 212 1.80 0.90 20.93
CA PRO A 212 2.79 0.87 21.99
C PRO A 212 4.21 0.54 21.48
N GLY A 213 5.17 1.38 21.85
CA GLY A 213 6.59 1.21 21.50
C GLY A 213 7.02 1.70 20.11
N VAL A 214 6.09 1.90 19.16
CA VAL A 214 6.46 2.27 17.76
C VAL A 214 7.16 3.62 17.70
N MET A 215 6.64 4.65 18.37
CA MET A 215 7.27 5.98 18.36
C MET A 215 8.58 6.02 19.13
N ASP A 216 8.74 5.18 20.15
CA ASP A 216 9.99 5.07 20.90
C ASP A 216 11.07 4.42 20.05
N GLU A 217 10.73 3.35 19.33
CA GLU A 217 11.61 2.70 18.36
C GLU A 217 12.04 3.65 17.23
N ILE A 218 11.09 4.40 16.66
CA ILE A 218 11.41 5.42 15.64
C ILE A 218 12.38 6.46 16.20
N ARG A 219 12.20 6.90 17.45
CA ARG A 219 13.10 7.86 18.10
C ARG A 219 14.50 7.28 18.31
N ILE A 220 14.61 6.01 18.69
CA ILE A 220 15.90 5.31 18.83
C ILE A 220 16.65 5.28 17.49
N LEU A 221 15.94 5.10 16.38
CA LEU A 221 16.50 5.07 15.03
C LEU A 221 16.82 6.46 14.44
N GLY A 222 16.75 7.51 15.25
CA GLY A 222 17.11 8.87 14.86
C GLY A 222 15.96 9.71 14.31
N GLY A 223 14.70 9.27 14.51
CA GLY A 223 13.51 10.09 14.30
C GLY A 223 13.12 10.32 12.83
N TRP A 224 12.48 11.47 12.59
CA TRP A 224 11.86 11.84 11.30
C TRP A 224 12.66 12.90 10.54
N GLU A 225 13.68 13.47 11.16
CA GLU A 225 14.38 14.69 10.73
C GLU A 225 14.90 14.57 9.30
N ILE A 226 15.48 13.42 8.93
CA ILE A 226 16.01 13.19 7.58
C ILE A 226 14.88 13.08 6.54
N ILE A 227 13.77 12.44 6.89
CA ILE A 227 12.59 12.34 6.01
C ILE A 227 12.00 13.74 5.81
N GLU A 228 11.89 14.52 6.88
CA GLU A 228 11.40 15.90 6.83
C GLU A 228 12.29 16.78 5.95
N GLU A 229 13.62 16.69 6.07
CA GLU A 229 14.57 17.43 5.23
C GLU A 229 14.40 17.11 3.74
N HIS A 230 14.25 15.83 3.39
CA HIS A 230 14.02 15.42 2.01
C HIS A 230 12.65 15.86 1.49
N ALA A 231 11.58 15.73 2.31
CA ALA A 231 10.25 16.19 1.95
C ALA A 231 10.19 17.73 1.80
N GLN A 232 10.91 18.49 2.65
CA GLN A 232 11.10 19.92 2.51
C GLN A 232 11.84 20.27 1.22
N THR A 233 12.87 19.50 0.85
CA THR A 233 13.59 19.66 -0.41
C THR A 233 12.67 19.43 -1.61
N MET A 234 11.88 18.36 -1.58
CA MET A 234 10.87 18.07 -2.60
C MET A 234 9.87 19.23 -2.75
N SER A 235 9.37 19.76 -1.63
CA SER A 235 8.43 20.90 -1.59
C SER A 235 9.05 22.20 -2.12
N ARG A 236 10.24 22.56 -1.61
CA ARG A 236 10.94 23.83 -1.89
C ARG A 236 11.36 23.94 -3.36
N LEU A 237 11.74 22.82 -3.96
CA LEU A 237 12.17 22.75 -5.35
C LEU A 237 11.02 22.39 -6.31
N HIS A 238 9.79 22.24 -5.81
CA HIS A 238 8.61 21.85 -6.59
C HIS A 238 8.80 20.55 -7.39
N LEU A 239 9.54 19.58 -6.83
CA LEU A 239 9.86 18.32 -7.50
C LEU A 239 8.63 17.41 -7.65
N ASP A 240 7.62 17.62 -6.82
CA ASP A 240 6.33 16.94 -6.86
C ASP A 240 5.59 17.08 -8.20
N ARG A 241 5.86 18.15 -8.95
CA ARG A 241 5.28 18.37 -10.28
C ARG A 241 5.89 17.48 -11.36
N PHE A 242 7.12 17.04 -11.15
CA PHE A 242 7.87 16.19 -12.10
C PHE A 242 7.72 14.71 -11.76
N VAL A 243 7.41 14.39 -10.50
CA VAL A 243 7.18 13.02 -10.03
C VAL A 243 5.81 12.93 -9.34
N PRO A 244 4.70 13.03 -10.11
CA PRO A 244 3.36 13.15 -9.54
C PRO A 244 2.95 11.93 -8.71
N GLU A 245 3.46 10.74 -9.03
CA GLU A 245 3.23 9.50 -8.28
C GLU A 245 3.74 9.56 -6.83
N SER A 246 4.64 10.52 -6.55
CA SER A 246 5.36 10.67 -5.29
C SER A 246 5.12 12.02 -4.62
N ALA A 247 4.23 12.82 -5.19
CA ALA A 247 3.84 14.13 -4.67
C ALA A 247 3.27 14.05 -3.24
N HIS A 248 2.77 12.88 -2.82
CA HIS A 248 2.26 12.68 -1.48
C HIS A 248 3.35 12.80 -0.41
N PHE A 249 4.63 12.55 -0.71
CA PHE A 249 5.70 12.68 0.29
C PHE A 249 5.94 14.11 0.76
N VAL A 250 5.50 15.12 0.00
CA VAL A 250 5.63 16.53 0.38
C VAL A 250 4.97 16.80 1.75
N VAL A 251 3.91 16.08 2.11
CA VAL A 251 3.20 16.27 3.40
C VAL A 251 4.04 15.88 4.60
N LEU A 252 5.11 15.11 4.40
CA LEU A 252 6.03 14.70 5.45
C LEU A 252 7.10 15.75 5.76
N ARG A 253 7.01 16.97 5.21
CA ARG A 253 7.95 18.08 5.51
C ARG A 253 7.95 18.55 6.97
N SER A 254 6.89 18.20 7.70
CA SER A 254 6.75 18.34 9.15
C SER A 254 5.78 17.25 9.63
N VAL A 255 6.32 16.22 10.25
CA VAL A 255 5.57 15.05 10.70
C VAL A 255 4.60 15.44 11.80
N ASP A 256 4.98 16.28 12.76
CA ASP A 256 4.05 16.74 13.81
C ASP A 256 2.83 17.48 13.23
N ALA A 257 3.05 18.37 12.26
CA ALA A 257 1.96 19.06 11.57
C ALA A 257 1.10 18.08 10.75
N PHE A 258 1.73 17.10 10.09
CA PHE A 258 1.04 16.02 9.40
C PHE A 258 0.16 15.21 10.36
N LEU A 259 0.68 14.78 11.51
CA LEU A 259 -0.05 14.01 12.51
C LEU A 259 -1.23 14.78 13.10
N SER A 260 -1.04 16.07 13.39
CA SER A 260 -2.13 16.94 13.85
C SER A 260 -3.25 17.03 12.80
N ARG A 261 -2.90 17.20 11.53
CA ARG A 261 -3.85 17.29 10.41
C ARG A 261 -4.59 15.98 10.16
N ILE A 262 -3.91 14.83 10.14
CA ILE A 262 -4.60 13.54 9.92
C ILE A 262 -5.55 13.19 11.08
N ARG A 263 -5.22 13.59 12.33
CA ARG A 263 -6.13 13.42 13.48
C ARG A 263 -7.37 14.29 13.33
N SER A 264 -7.20 15.56 12.98
CA SER A 264 -8.32 16.46 12.70
C SER A 264 -9.20 15.91 11.59
N LEU A 265 -8.60 15.51 10.46
CA LEU A 265 -9.30 14.95 9.32
C LEU A 265 -10.05 13.66 9.69
N TRP A 266 -9.43 12.77 10.47
CA TRP A 266 -10.08 11.56 10.95
C TRP A 266 -11.31 11.88 11.80
N ASN A 267 -11.22 12.82 12.74
CA ASN A 267 -12.34 13.21 13.60
C ASN A 267 -13.54 13.70 12.77
N ASP A 268 -13.29 14.41 11.67
CA ASP A 268 -14.33 14.91 10.77
C ASP A 268 -14.91 13.78 9.89
N MET A 269 -14.06 12.86 9.41
CA MET A 269 -14.46 11.77 8.51
C MET A 269 -15.16 10.62 9.23
N GLN A 270 -14.71 10.27 10.44
CA GLN A 270 -15.20 9.13 11.23
C GLN A 270 -16.74 9.01 11.30
N PRO A 271 -17.50 10.07 11.65
CA PRO A 271 -18.97 9.96 11.73
C PRO A 271 -19.64 9.68 10.37
N LYS A 272 -18.96 9.98 9.26
CA LYS A 272 -19.49 9.86 7.88
C LYS A 272 -19.14 8.53 7.22
N VAL A 273 -18.20 7.76 7.78
CA VAL A 273 -17.76 6.46 7.22
C VAL A 273 -18.93 5.49 7.06
N ALA A 274 -19.79 5.37 8.08
CA ALA A 274 -20.95 4.49 8.03
C ALA A 274 -21.93 4.90 6.92
N THR A 275 -22.29 6.18 6.86
CA THR A 275 -23.18 6.73 5.81
C THR A 275 -22.63 6.53 4.41
N CYS A 276 -21.32 6.74 4.20
CA CYS A 276 -20.67 6.51 2.92
C CYS A 276 -20.71 5.02 2.52
N THR A 277 -20.44 4.13 3.47
CA THR A 277 -20.48 2.68 3.25
C THR A 277 -21.91 2.23 2.89
N ASP A 278 -22.90 2.68 3.64
CA ASP A 278 -24.32 2.37 3.38
C ASP A 278 -24.77 2.88 2.01
N ALA A 279 -24.27 4.04 1.57
CA ALA A 279 -24.56 4.59 0.25
C ALA A 279 -24.01 3.71 -0.89
N LEU A 280 -22.76 3.25 -0.77
CA LEU A 280 -22.16 2.32 -1.74
C LEU A 280 -22.87 0.96 -1.76
N ASP A 281 -23.24 0.42 -0.60
CA ASP A 281 -23.99 -0.82 -0.50
C ASP A 281 -25.40 -0.69 -1.09
N THR A 282 -26.04 0.47 -0.91
CA THR A 282 -27.32 0.79 -1.53
C THR A 282 -27.19 0.84 -3.04
N LEU A 283 -26.15 1.49 -3.55
CA LEU A 283 -25.84 1.53 -4.99
C LEU A 283 -25.63 0.11 -5.55
N TYR A 284 -24.83 -0.70 -4.86
CA TYR A 284 -24.55 -2.09 -5.25
C TYR A 284 -25.83 -2.91 -5.39
N ARG A 285 -26.78 -2.74 -4.46
CA ARG A 285 -28.11 -3.37 -4.49
C ARG A 285 -29.02 -2.79 -5.57
N GLN A 286 -29.06 -1.48 -5.76
CA GLN A 286 -29.90 -0.78 -6.74
C GLN A 286 -29.55 -1.15 -8.20
N PHE A 287 -28.26 -1.36 -8.47
CA PHE A 287 -27.78 -1.84 -9.78
C PHE A 287 -27.77 -3.37 -9.90
N GLU A 288 -28.23 -4.08 -8.86
CA GLU A 288 -28.27 -5.54 -8.79
C GLU A 288 -26.94 -6.20 -9.18
N CYS A 289 -25.83 -5.71 -8.63
CA CYS A 289 -24.47 -6.15 -9.00
C CYS A 289 -24.24 -7.65 -8.76
N GLU A 290 -25.00 -8.28 -7.87
CA GLU A 290 -24.95 -9.72 -7.59
C GLU A 290 -25.69 -10.58 -8.62
N THR A 291 -26.43 -9.98 -9.56
CA THR A 291 -27.27 -10.72 -10.48
C THR A 291 -26.45 -11.70 -11.33
N LYS A 292 -26.87 -12.97 -11.33
CA LYS A 292 -26.33 -14.01 -12.22
C LYS A 292 -27.19 -14.19 -13.49
N ASN A 293 -28.24 -13.38 -13.65
CA ASN A 293 -29.17 -13.51 -14.77
C ASN A 293 -28.53 -13.02 -16.08
N LYS A 294 -28.10 -13.96 -16.93
CA LYS A 294 -27.45 -13.68 -18.23
C LYS A 294 -28.28 -12.76 -19.13
N ARG A 295 -29.62 -12.92 -19.15
CA ARG A 295 -30.49 -12.05 -19.98
C ARG A 295 -30.46 -10.61 -19.49
N ARG A 296 -30.41 -10.41 -18.17
CA ARG A 296 -30.32 -9.08 -17.56
C ARG A 296 -28.97 -8.43 -17.82
N LEU A 297 -27.89 -9.18 -17.65
CA LEU A 297 -26.53 -8.70 -17.95
C LEU A 297 -26.33 -8.34 -19.43
N ARG A 298 -26.94 -9.09 -20.34
CA ARG A 298 -26.96 -8.72 -21.78
C ARG A 298 -27.74 -7.44 -22.05
N LYS A 299 -28.80 -7.18 -21.28
CA LYS A 299 -29.63 -5.97 -21.42
C LYS A 299 -28.94 -4.73 -20.82
N TYR A 300 -28.23 -4.91 -19.70
CA TYR A 300 -27.52 -3.86 -18.96
C TYR A 300 -26.06 -4.25 -18.76
N PRO A 301 -25.23 -4.18 -19.81
CA PRO A 301 -23.80 -4.47 -19.69
C PRO A 301 -23.09 -3.54 -18.69
N GLU A 302 -23.62 -2.34 -18.45
CA GLU A 302 -23.08 -1.34 -17.53
C GLU A 302 -23.04 -1.83 -16.07
N ILE A 303 -23.86 -2.84 -15.71
CA ILE A 303 -23.80 -3.52 -14.40
C ILE A 303 -22.38 -4.07 -14.16
N HIS A 304 -21.71 -4.59 -15.18
CA HIS A 304 -20.35 -5.10 -15.04
C HIS A 304 -19.34 -4.01 -14.71
N THR A 305 -19.47 -2.85 -15.35
CA THR A 305 -18.62 -1.68 -15.09
C THR A 305 -18.81 -1.17 -13.66
N ILE A 306 -20.06 -0.94 -13.26
CA ILE A 306 -20.41 -0.45 -11.91
C ILE A 306 -19.94 -1.46 -10.84
N ARG A 307 -20.23 -2.74 -11.04
CA ARG A 307 -19.76 -3.82 -10.15
C ARG A 307 -18.23 -3.84 -10.07
N GLY A 308 -17.54 -3.72 -11.21
CA GLY A 308 -16.09 -3.70 -11.28
C GLY A 308 -15.50 -2.58 -10.42
N LEU A 309 -16.02 -1.36 -10.58
CA LEU A 309 -15.59 -0.20 -9.80
C LEU A 309 -15.89 -0.36 -8.31
N LEU A 310 -17.10 -0.80 -7.94
CA LEU A 310 -17.47 -1.05 -6.55
C LEU A 310 -16.54 -2.07 -5.87
N LEU A 311 -16.23 -3.17 -6.56
CA LEU A 311 -15.32 -4.19 -6.05
C LEU A 311 -13.85 -3.74 -6.06
N ASP A 312 -13.44 -2.93 -7.03
CA ASP A 312 -12.07 -2.41 -7.11
C ASP A 312 -11.78 -1.41 -5.98
N GLY A 313 -12.73 -0.55 -5.61
CA GLY A 313 -12.54 0.33 -4.45
C GLY A 313 -12.43 -0.43 -3.13
N LEU A 314 -13.14 -1.56 -2.98
CA LEU A 314 -12.94 -2.44 -1.83
C LEU A 314 -11.51 -3.00 -1.78
N ARG A 315 -10.86 -3.20 -2.94
CA ARG A 315 -9.48 -3.72 -3.03
C ARG A 315 -8.42 -2.65 -2.85
N ARG A 316 -8.57 -1.49 -3.52
CA ARG A 316 -7.58 -0.42 -3.58
C ARG A 316 -7.34 0.28 -2.23
N HIS A 317 -8.28 0.12 -1.31
CA HIS A 317 -8.37 0.96 -0.11
C HIS A 317 -8.46 0.12 1.17
N MET A 318 -7.85 -1.06 1.14
CA MET A 318 -7.67 -1.84 2.34
C MET A 318 -6.34 -1.51 3.00
N PHE A 319 -6.43 -1.17 4.28
CA PHE A 319 -5.29 -1.13 5.18
C PHE A 319 -5.40 -2.32 6.13
N PRO A 320 -4.28 -2.99 6.44
CA PRO A 320 -4.28 -4.11 7.38
C PRO A 320 -4.74 -3.63 8.76
N ALA A 321 -5.40 -4.52 9.50
CA ALA A 321 -5.57 -4.31 10.93
C ALA A 321 -4.20 -4.50 11.61
N ILE A 322 -3.96 -3.72 12.66
CA ILE A 322 -2.75 -3.81 13.47
C ILE A 322 -3.12 -4.56 14.74
N THR A 323 -2.44 -5.67 15.00
CA THR A 323 -2.66 -6.53 16.17
C THR A 323 -1.37 -6.81 16.91
N GLU A 324 -1.48 -7.25 18.17
CA GLU A 324 -0.33 -7.69 18.94
C GLU A 324 0.24 -8.98 18.33
N PRO A 325 1.57 -9.15 18.30
CA PRO A 325 2.17 -10.41 17.92
C PRO A 325 1.67 -11.51 18.85
N SER A 326 1.02 -12.53 18.27
CA SER A 326 0.70 -13.74 19.01
C SER A 326 2.01 -14.37 19.46
N LEU A 327 2.30 -14.30 20.76
CA LEU A 327 3.24 -15.19 21.41
C LEU A 327 2.62 -16.58 21.33
N GLU A 328 2.75 -17.23 20.17
CA GLU A 328 2.68 -18.68 20.11
C GLU A 328 3.84 -19.16 20.95
N ILE A 329 3.60 -19.27 22.26
CA ILE A 329 4.40 -20.10 23.12
C ILE A 329 4.21 -21.47 22.49
N GLU A 330 5.16 -21.86 21.64
CA GLU A 330 5.43 -23.24 21.33
C GLU A 330 5.68 -23.89 22.69
N SER A 331 4.60 -24.27 23.36
CA SER A 331 4.62 -25.22 24.43
C SER A 331 5.05 -26.49 23.74
N ALA A 332 6.37 -26.64 23.60
CA ALA A 332 7.01 -27.89 23.26
C ALA A 332 6.42 -28.89 24.23
N SER A 333 5.43 -29.65 23.76
CA SER A 333 4.89 -30.78 24.47
C SER A 333 6.05 -31.73 24.60
N SER A 334 6.66 -31.74 25.78
CA SER A 334 7.75 -32.64 26.17
C SER A 334 7.26 -34.09 26.34
N ASP A 335 6.18 -34.47 25.67
CA ASP A 335 5.63 -35.81 25.68
C ASP A 335 6.22 -36.56 24.49
N ASP A 336 7.52 -36.89 24.60
CA ASP A 336 8.15 -38.01 23.89
C ASP A 336 9.55 -38.23 24.51
N ILE A 337 9.56 -38.64 25.79
CA ILE A 337 10.66 -39.46 26.30
C ILE A 337 10.24 -40.90 25.99
N ASP A 338 10.72 -41.38 24.84
CA ASP A 338 10.73 -42.79 24.45
C ASP A 338 11.24 -43.65 25.61
N GLY A 339 10.35 -44.46 26.16
CA GLY A 339 10.72 -45.64 26.93
C GLY A 339 11.45 -46.63 26.01
N PRO A 340 12.49 -47.33 26.50
CA PRO A 340 13.27 -48.25 25.67
C PRO A 340 12.38 -49.37 25.10
N PRO A 341 12.58 -49.77 23.84
CA PRO A 341 11.79 -50.81 23.20
C PRO A 341 12.07 -52.16 23.87
N SER A 342 11.02 -52.75 24.46
CA SER A 342 11.05 -54.14 24.87
C SER A 342 11.04 -55.03 23.62
N VAL A 343 12.12 -55.80 23.49
CA VAL A 343 12.38 -56.81 22.47
C VAL A 343 11.46 -58.00 22.72
N ASP A 344 10.62 -58.37 21.75
CA ASP A 344 10.08 -59.72 21.51
C ASP A 344 9.52 -59.72 20.07
N GLU A 345 10.33 -60.10 19.09
CA GLU A 345 10.29 -61.41 18.43
C GLU A 345 8.93 -61.75 17.79
N MET A 346 8.81 -61.44 16.49
CA MET A 346 8.79 -62.42 15.39
C MET A 346 7.52 -63.28 15.31
N SER A 347 6.70 -62.99 14.30
CA SER A 347 5.86 -63.99 13.64
C SER A 347 5.56 -63.53 12.21
N GLU A 348 6.22 -64.18 11.26
CA GLU A 348 5.89 -64.22 9.83
C GLU A 348 4.45 -64.70 9.61
N SER A 349 3.77 -64.20 8.57
CA SER A 349 3.11 -65.06 7.57
C SER A 349 2.52 -64.29 6.39
N THR A 350 3.13 -64.52 5.22
CA THR A 350 2.51 -64.89 3.93
C THR A 350 1.32 -64.11 3.35
N ALA A 351 1.60 -63.43 2.23
CA ALA A 351 1.06 -63.66 0.88
C ALA A 351 -0.46 -63.89 0.69
N THR A 352 -1.10 -63.00 -0.09
CA THR A 352 -1.80 -63.40 -1.33
C THR A 352 -2.10 -62.18 -2.23
N SER A 353 -1.83 -62.39 -3.51
CA SER A 353 -2.17 -61.62 -4.70
C SER A 353 -3.64 -61.79 -5.12
N GLU A 354 -4.25 -60.76 -5.70
CA GLU A 354 -5.36 -60.75 -6.68
C GLU A 354 -5.67 -59.26 -6.93
N ASP A 355 -5.31 -58.61 -8.04
CA ASP A 355 -5.68 -58.78 -9.46
C ASP A 355 -7.20 -58.90 -9.69
N THR A 356 -7.83 -57.77 -10.02
CA THR A 356 -9.06 -57.72 -10.82
C THR A 356 -9.19 -56.35 -11.48
N SER A 357 -8.91 -56.35 -12.78
CA SER A 357 -9.41 -55.41 -13.76
C SER A 357 -10.94 -55.44 -13.83
N GLU A 358 -11.61 -54.29 -13.86
CA GLU A 358 -12.89 -54.19 -14.56
C GLU A 358 -13.08 -52.81 -15.20
N SER A 359 -13.12 -52.85 -16.52
CA SER A 359 -13.52 -51.81 -17.45
C SER A 359 -15.04 -51.61 -17.43
N TYR A 360 -15.51 -50.37 -17.50
CA TYR A 360 -16.76 -50.05 -18.19
C TYR A 360 -16.62 -48.76 -18.98
N SER A 361 -17.00 -48.84 -20.24
CA SER A 361 -17.13 -47.77 -21.23
C SER A 361 -18.62 -47.50 -21.49
N GLU A 362 -18.85 -46.35 -22.13
CA GLU A 362 -20.09 -45.73 -22.64
C GLU A 362 -20.98 -44.95 -21.66
#